data_AF-A0A7R9P6U0-F1
#
_entry.id   AF-A0A7R9P6U0-F1
#
_cell.length_a   1.000
_cell.length_b   1.000
_cell.length_c   1.000
_cell.angle_alpha   90.00
_cell.angle_beta   90.00
_cell.angle_gamma   90.00
#
_symmetry.space_group_name_H-M   'P 1'
#
loop_
_entity.id
_entity.type
_entity.pdbx_description
1 polymer ?
#
loop_
_entity_poly.entity_id
_entity_poly.type
_entity_poly.pdbx_seq_one_letter_code
_entity_poly.pdbx_strand_id
1 'polypeptide(L)'
;MYYCTNISFYLLLKARRISVQSHPVVRRLYQYRQLLKQLEPVDQEVMTSQIDTILKLVEDGVLITPAVGNGQQDSTKAKSRKLLRLLSKSQTQNVDSEDIEAVHPPVKKSKLVEMEQDADLNSQPEEEGDVAEGKSVEEDEGDEKRAITYKMAKNRGLTPYRKKELRNPRVKHRIKYRKAKIRRKGQVREPRYEIQRYGGEISGIKTSVTRSTKIK
;
A
#
# COMPACT_ATOMS: atom_id res chain seq x y z
N MET A 1 17.92 -9.53 -7.01
CA MET A 1 18.88 -9.58 -5.87
C MET A 1 18.23 -9.77 -4.50
N TYR A 2 17.12 -9.11 -4.17
CA TYR A 2 16.53 -9.20 -2.82
C TYR A 2 15.93 -10.56 -2.42
N TYR A 3 15.57 -11.44 -3.36
CA TYR A 3 15.07 -12.79 -3.03
C TYR A 3 16.16 -13.66 -2.40
N CYS A 4 17.32 -13.74 -3.07
CA CYS A 4 18.45 -14.55 -2.62
C CYS A 4 19.01 -14.07 -1.29
N THR A 5 19.03 -12.75 -1.03
CA THR A 5 19.48 -12.20 0.26
C THR A 5 18.56 -12.56 1.42
N ASN A 6 17.23 -12.60 1.20
CA ASN A 6 16.28 -13.04 2.22
C ASN A 6 16.40 -14.54 2.51
N ILE A 7 16.70 -15.36 1.50
CA ILE A 7 16.94 -16.80 1.68
C ILE A 7 18.24 -17.04 2.44
N SER A 8 19.35 -16.40 2.03
CA SER A 8 20.64 -16.58 2.71
C SER A 8 20.57 -16.12 4.16
N PHE A 9 19.85 -15.04 4.45
CA PHE A 9 19.63 -14.56 5.80
C PHE A 9 18.73 -15.51 6.62
N TYR A 10 17.69 -16.10 6.03
CA TYR A 10 16.89 -17.14 6.69
C TYR A 10 17.73 -18.36 7.05
N LEU A 11 18.59 -18.82 6.14
CA LEU A 11 19.52 -19.92 6.36
C LEU A 11 20.52 -19.60 7.47
N LEU A 12 21.03 -18.36 7.52
CA LEU A 12 21.90 -17.88 8.59
C LEU A 12 21.22 -17.93 9.97
N LEU A 13 19.96 -17.48 10.07
CA LEU A 13 19.19 -17.53 11.31
C LEU A 13 18.96 -18.98 11.78
N LYS A 14 18.69 -19.89 10.85
CA LYS A 14 18.52 -21.32 11.15
C LYS A 14 19.83 -21.98 11.58
N ALA A 15 20.95 -21.64 10.95
CA ALA A 15 22.27 -22.14 11.34
C ALA A 15 22.64 -21.69 12.77
N ARG A 16 22.27 -20.45 13.14
CA ARG A 16 22.45 -19.91 14.50
C ARG A 16 21.43 -20.42 15.53
N ARG A 17 20.53 -21.33 15.14
CA ARG A 17 19.47 -21.92 15.99
C ARG A 17 18.55 -20.87 16.66
N ILE A 18 18.37 -19.72 16.00
CA ILE A 18 17.44 -18.68 16.46
C ILE A 18 16.03 -19.07 15.99
N SER A 19 15.02 -18.88 16.83
CA SER A 19 13.62 -19.09 16.42
C SER A 19 13.24 -18.09 15.33
N VAL A 20 12.76 -18.60 14.19
CA VAL A 20 12.48 -17.79 13.00
C VAL A 20 10.98 -17.49 12.86
N GLN A 21 10.13 -18.03 13.74
CA GLN A 21 8.66 -17.92 13.62
C GLN A 21 8.17 -16.47 13.68
N SER A 22 8.79 -15.62 14.51
CA SER A 22 8.43 -14.21 14.66
C SER A 22 9.24 -13.26 13.76
N HIS A 23 10.16 -13.78 12.94
CA HIS A 23 11.06 -12.94 12.15
C HIS A 23 10.41 -12.49 10.82
N PRO A 24 10.49 -11.20 10.43
CA PRO A 24 9.85 -10.66 9.23
C PRO A 24 10.29 -11.32 7.91
N VAL A 25 11.45 -11.99 7.91
CA VAL A 25 11.98 -12.72 6.74
C VAL A 25 11.05 -13.85 6.30
N VAL A 26 10.35 -14.51 7.24
CA VAL A 26 9.37 -15.56 6.87
C VAL A 26 8.22 -14.96 6.08
N ARG A 27 7.71 -13.80 6.49
CA ARG A 27 6.66 -13.07 5.75
C ARG A 27 7.14 -12.68 4.36
N ARG A 28 8.40 -12.23 4.22
CA ARG A 28 8.99 -11.89 2.91
C ARG A 28 9.13 -13.12 2.00
N LEU A 29 9.62 -14.24 2.52
CA LEU A 29 9.74 -15.48 1.75
C LEU A 29 8.38 -16.02 1.31
N TYR A 30 7.35 -15.90 2.15
CA TYR A 30 5.99 -16.26 1.77
C TYR A 30 5.46 -15.39 0.62
N GLN A 31 5.68 -14.07 0.66
CA GLN A 31 5.32 -13.16 -0.43
C GLN A 31 6.00 -13.57 -1.75
N TYR A 32 7.29 -13.89 -1.71
CA TYR A 32 8.02 -14.34 -2.89
C TYR A 32 7.50 -15.68 -3.43
N ARG A 33 7.18 -16.64 -2.55
CA ARG A 33 6.56 -17.91 -2.97
C ARG A 33 5.23 -17.68 -3.69
N GLN A 34 4.40 -16.76 -3.20
CA GLN A 34 3.13 -16.44 -3.84
C GLN A 34 3.32 -15.84 -5.24
N LEU A 35 4.29 -14.92 -5.38
CA LEU A 35 4.63 -14.34 -6.68
C LEU A 35 5.16 -15.39 -7.66
N LEU A 36 6.03 -16.30 -7.22
CA LEU A 36 6.52 -17.40 -8.06
C LEU A 36 5.38 -18.29 -8.54
N LYS A 37 4.44 -18.63 -7.65
CA LYS A 37 3.26 -19.43 -8.02
C LYS A 37 2.36 -18.71 -9.04
N GLN A 38 2.31 -17.39 -9.00
CA GLN A 38 1.56 -16.59 -9.99
C GLN A 38 2.27 -16.54 -11.34
N LEU A 39 3.60 -16.67 -11.37
CA LEU A 39 4.40 -16.64 -12.60
C LEU A 39 4.46 -17.99 -13.31
N GLU A 40 4.31 -19.09 -12.56
CA GLU A 40 4.29 -20.47 -13.07
C GLU A 40 3.45 -20.70 -14.34
N PRO A 41 2.20 -20.23 -14.47
CA PRO A 41 1.42 -20.41 -15.71
C PRO A 41 2.01 -19.61 -16.90
N VAL A 42 2.55 -18.43 -16.65
CA VAL A 42 3.17 -17.58 -17.69
C VAL A 42 4.45 -18.24 -18.21
N ASP A 43 5.25 -18.81 -17.30
CA ASP A 43 6.45 -19.54 -17.66
C ASP A 43 6.12 -20.77 -18.51
N GLN A 44 5.09 -21.53 -18.14
CA GLN A 44 4.67 -22.74 -18.85
C GLN A 44 4.06 -22.48 -20.23
N GLU A 45 3.27 -21.41 -20.38
CA GLU A 45 2.55 -21.14 -21.63
C GLU A 45 3.40 -20.34 -22.63
N VAL A 46 4.14 -19.34 -22.16
CA VAL A 46 4.78 -18.34 -23.03
C VAL A 46 6.30 -18.51 -23.08
N MET A 47 6.94 -18.75 -21.93
CA MET A 47 8.42 -18.71 -21.88
C MET A 47 9.04 -20.00 -22.44
N THR A 48 8.49 -21.16 -22.11
CA THR A 48 8.95 -22.47 -22.64
C THR A 48 8.92 -22.51 -24.17
N SER A 49 7.81 -22.10 -24.78
CA SER A 49 7.64 -22.08 -26.22
C SER A 49 8.63 -21.14 -26.91
N GLN A 50 8.88 -19.97 -26.31
CA GLN A 50 9.91 -19.03 -26.79
C GLN A 50 11.32 -19.60 -26.65
N ILE A 51 11.63 -20.24 -25.53
CA ILE A 51 12.93 -20.89 -25.29
C ILE A 51 13.16 -22.00 -26.32
N ASP A 52 12.17 -22.85 -26.59
CA ASP A 52 12.28 -23.91 -27.59
C ASP A 52 12.52 -23.36 -28.99
N THR A 53 11.88 -22.25 -29.36
CA THR A 53 12.14 -21.60 -30.65
C THR A 53 13.55 -21.03 -30.73
N ILE A 54 14.04 -20.42 -29.64
CA ILE A 54 15.39 -19.88 -29.54
C ILE A 54 16.43 -21.00 -29.63
N LEU A 55 16.21 -22.13 -28.95
CA LEU A 55 17.11 -23.28 -28.99
C LEU A 55 17.22 -23.87 -30.40
N LYS A 56 16.10 -24.03 -31.12
CA LYS A 56 16.10 -24.47 -32.52
C LYS A 56 16.88 -23.52 -33.43
N LEU A 57 16.69 -22.21 -33.27
CA LEU A 57 17.41 -21.20 -34.05
C LEU A 57 18.93 -21.20 -33.76
N VAL A 58 19.33 -21.50 -32.53
CA VAL A 58 20.75 -21.65 -32.16
C VAL A 58 21.33 -22.94 -32.76
N GLU A 59 20.58 -24.04 -32.75
CA GLU A 59 20.98 -25.30 -33.41
C GLU A 59 21.17 -25.11 -34.92
N ASP A 60 20.31 -24.29 -35.55
CA ASP A 60 20.40 -23.91 -36.97
C ASP A 60 21.57 -22.92 -37.26
N GLY A 61 22.35 -22.55 -36.24
CA GLY A 61 23.57 -21.73 -36.36
C GLY A 61 23.31 -20.22 -36.51
N VAL A 62 22.09 -19.75 -36.21
CA VAL A 62 21.75 -18.33 -36.31
C VAL A 62 22.29 -17.58 -35.07
N LEU A 63 23.14 -16.58 -35.29
CA LEU A 63 23.66 -15.73 -34.22
C LEU A 63 22.56 -14.79 -33.70
N ILE A 64 22.04 -15.10 -32.50
CA ILE A 64 21.07 -14.26 -31.81
C ILE A 64 21.83 -13.09 -31.17
N THR A 65 21.69 -11.89 -31.74
CA THR A 65 22.13 -10.66 -31.07
C THR A 65 20.99 -10.15 -30.19
N PRO A 66 21.20 -9.91 -28.88
CA PRO A 66 20.19 -9.23 -28.08
C PRO A 66 20.04 -7.83 -28.64
N ALA A 67 18.81 -7.45 -29.02
CA ALA A 67 18.50 -6.08 -29.40
C ALA A 67 18.68 -5.16 -28.18
N VAL A 68 19.91 -4.72 -27.94
CA VAL A 68 20.23 -3.56 -27.09
C VAL A 68 19.87 -2.32 -27.90
N GLY A 69 18.58 -2.17 -28.16
CA GLY A 69 18.03 -0.96 -28.75
C GLY A 69 17.84 0.07 -27.65
N ASN A 70 18.76 1.03 -27.56
CA ASN A 70 18.44 2.35 -27.04
C ASN A 70 17.20 2.83 -27.80
N GLY A 71 16.06 2.90 -27.11
CA GLY A 71 14.78 3.24 -27.71
C GLY A 71 14.76 4.67 -28.23
N GLN A 72 15.05 4.85 -29.52
CA GLN A 72 14.54 5.99 -30.26
C GLN A 72 13.05 5.73 -30.52
N GLN A 73 12.21 6.41 -29.74
CA GLN A 73 10.78 6.49 -30.02
C GLN A 73 10.55 7.46 -31.18
N ASP A 74 10.37 6.93 -32.38
CA ASP A 74 9.76 7.72 -33.45
C ASP A 74 8.28 7.94 -33.12
N SER A 75 8.00 9.20 -32.77
CA SER A 75 6.66 9.71 -32.48
C SER A 75 5.77 9.64 -33.72
N THR A 76 4.94 8.59 -33.84
CA THR A 76 3.78 8.60 -34.73
C THR A 76 2.49 8.43 -33.91
N LYS A 77 1.89 9.59 -33.62
CA LYS A 77 0.51 9.87 -33.20
C LYS A 77 -0.33 8.65 -32.75
N ALA A 78 -0.39 8.46 -31.43
CA ALA A 78 -1.30 7.53 -30.77
C ALA A 78 -2.77 7.85 -31.09
N LYS A 79 -3.41 7.00 -31.91
CA LYS A 79 -4.87 6.95 -32.03
C LYS A 79 -5.44 6.16 -30.85
N SER A 80 -6.47 6.73 -30.25
CA SER A 80 -7.13 6.37 -29.00
C SER A 80 -7.35 4.87 -28.75
N ARG A 81 -7.07 4.44 -27.51
CA ARG A 81 -7.31 3.11 -26.91
C ARG A 81 -8.80 2.74 -26.79
N LYS A 82 -9.54 2.68 -27.91
CA LYS A 82 -10.95 2.24 -27.94
C LYS A 82 -11.10 0.71 -27.77
N LEU A 83 -10.08 -0.08 -28.13
CA LEU A 83 -10.13 -1.54 -28.03
C LEU A 83 -10.10 -2.09 -26.59
N LEU A 84 -9.42 -1.42 -25.65
CA LEU A 84 -9.41 -1.86 -24.24
C LEU A 84 -10.78 -1.78 -23.54
N ARG A 85 -11.71 -0.97 -24.05
CA ARG A 85 -13.05 -0.80 -23.47
C ARG A 85 -14.06 -1.86 -23.97
N LEU A 86 -13.79 -2.49 -25.12
CA LEU A 86 -14.64 -3.56 -25.65
C LEU A 86 -14.44 -4.88 -24.88
N LEU A 87 -13.20 -5.15 -24.44
CA LEU A 87 -12.88 -6.36 -23.67
C LEU A 87 -13.43 -6.34 -22.24
N SER A 88 -13.62 -5.14 -21.65
CA SER A 88 -14.25 -5.01 -20.33
C SER A 88 -15.78 -5.14 -20.37
N LYS A 89 -16.39 -5.07 -21.57
CA LYS A 89 -17.85 -5.13 -21.74
C LYS A 89 -18.36 -6.53 -22.08
N SER A 90 -17.48 -7.44 -22.52
CA SER A 90 -17.82 -8.83 -22.83
C SER A 90 -17.92 -9.76 -21.61
N GLN A 91 -17.61 -9.30 -20.39
CA GLN A 91 -17.77 -10.13 -19.17
C GLN A 91 -19.12 -9.93 -18.45
N THR A 92 -19.96 -9.00 -18.89
CA THR A 92 -21.30 -8.82 -18.34
C THR A 92 -22.26 -8.70 -19.50
N GLN A 93 -22.90 -9.80 -19.90
CA GLN A 93 -24.28 -9.92 -20.41
C GLN A 93 -24.44 -11.28 -21.12
N ASN A 94 -25.22 -12.18 -20.51
CA ASN A 94 -26.25 -13.04 -21.11
C ASN A 94 -26.57 -14.20 -20.16
N VAL A 95 -27.59 -14.01 -19.30
CA VAL A 95 -28.72 -14.94 -19.19
C VAL A 95 -29.94 -14.09 -18.81
N ASP A 96 -30.77 -13.76 -19.79
CA ASP A 96 -32.16 -13.33 -19.57
C ASP A 96 -33.06 -14.45 -20.10
N SER A 97 -33.93 -14.99 -19.25
CA SER A 97 -35.19 -15.65 -19.63
C SER A 97 -36.14 -15.63 -18.43
N GLU A 98 -37.04 -14.67 -18.54
CA GLU A 98 -38.32 -14.30 -17.91
C GLU A 98 -39.01 -15.22 -16.86
N ASP A 99 -39.51 -14.51 -15.84
CA ASP A 99 -40.75 -14.66 -15.05
C ASP A 99 -41.09 -15.98 -14.31
N ILE A 100 -41.19 -15.89 -12.97
CA ILE A 100 -42.42 -16.09 -12.17
C ILE A 100 -42.13 -16.01 -10.65
N GLU A 101 -42.96 -15.18 -9.99
CA GLU A 101 -43.40 -15.19 -8.58
C GLU A 101 -42.45 -14.97 -7.39
N ALA A 102 -42.92 -14.03 -6.56
CA ALA A 102 -42.44 -13.71 -5.24
C ALA A 102 -42.54 -14.89 -4.27
N VAL A 103 -41.39 -15.43 -3.86
CA VAL A 103 -41.25 -16.16 -2.58
C VAL A 103 -39.86 -15.88 -2.03
N HIS A 104 -39.77 -15.22 -0.88
CA HIS A 104 -38.57 -15.21 -0.05
C HIS A 104 -38.42 -16.57 0.67
N PRO A 105 -37.26 -17.23 0.59
CA PRO A 105 -36.75 -17.92 1.76
C PRO A 105 -35.23 -17.73 1.99
N PRO A 106 -34.72 -18.11 3.19
CA PRO A 106 -33.67 -17.38 3.88
C PRO A 106 -32.29 -18.03 3.74
N VAL A 107 -31.23 -17.22 3.59
CA VAL A 107 -29.86 -17.74 3.72
C VAL A 107 -29.00 -16.83 4.57
N LYS A 108 -28.66 -17.39 5.74
CA LYS A 108 -27.53 -17.08 6.62
C LYS A 108 -26.31 -16.62 5.83
N LYS A 109 -25.83 -15.39 6.07
CA LYS A 109 -24.42 -15.04 5.88
C LYS A 109 -23.93 -14.20 7.06
N SER A 110 -22.84 -14.71 7.61
CA SER A 110 -21.98 -14.22 8.68
C SER A 110 -21.70 -12.72 8.62
N LYS A 111 -21.85 -12.07 9.78
CA LYS A 111 -21.27 -10.77 10.11
C LYS A 111 -19.78 -10.75 9.77
N LEU A 112 -19.41 -9.98 8.76
CA LEU A 112 -18.04 -9.48 8.61
C LEU A 112 -18.05 -8.06 9.18
N VAL A 113 -17.64 -7.94 10.43
CA VAL A 113 -17.42 -6.66 11.10
C VAL A 113 -16.15 -6.08 10.51
N GLU A 114 -16.26 -5.00 9.76
CA GLU A 114 -15.12 -4.15 9.41
C GLU A 114 -14.58 -3.54 10.71
N MET A 115 -13.51 -4.15 11.20
CA MET A 115 -12.71 -3.64 12.30
C MET A 115 -11.75 -2.60 11.70
N GLU A 116 -12.11 -1.33 11.80
CA GLU A 116 -11.17 -0.23 11.52
C GLU A 116 -10.04 -0.28 12.55
N GLN A 117 -8.93 -0.91 12.17
CA GLN A 117 -7.67 -0.86 12.91
C GLN A 117 -6.90 0.40 12.50
N ASP A 118 -7.17 1.50 13.19
CA ASP A 118 -6.22 2.61 13.28
C ASP A 118 -5.04 2.15 14.16
N ALA A 119 -4.13 1.38 13.55
CA ALA A 119 -2.87 0.99 14.16
C ALA A 119 -1.88 2.17 14.08
N ASP A 120 -1.66 2.78 15.24
CA ASP A 120 -0.66 3.78 15.56
C ASP A 120 0.76 3.19 15.36
N LEU A 121 1.29 3.30 14.14
CA LEU A 121 2.69 3.00 13.82
C LEU A 121 3.52 4.29 13.92
N ASN A 122 3.71 4.76 15.14
CA ASN A 122 4.75 5.74 15.46
C ASN A 122 5.43 5.41 16.79
N SER A 123 6.14 4.28 16.80
CA SER A 123 7.13 3.95 17.82
C SER A 123 8.43 3.49 17.12
N GLN A 124 9.28 4.46 16.80
CA GLN A 124 10.73 4.22 16.74
C GLN A 124 11.40 5.20 17.71
N PRO A 125 12.42 4.73 18.44
CA PRO A 125 13.02 5.48 19.54
C PRO A 125 13.86 6.64 19.01
N GLU A 126 13.87 7.72 19.79
CA GLU A 126 14.79 8.85 19.69
C GLU A 126 16.23 8.33 19.89
N GLU A 127 17.08 8.46 18.88
CA GLU A 127 18.53 8.54 19.08
C GLU A 127 19.02 9.89 18.55
N GLU A 128 19.52 10.68 19.49
CA GLU A 128 20.38 11.84 19.30
C GLU A 128 21.73 11.38 18.74
N GLY A 129 22.28 12.08 17.74
CA GLY A 129 23.63 11.82 17.27
C GLY A 129 23.91 12.32 15.85
N ASP A 130 24.48 13.51 15.79
CA ASP A 130 24.97 14.25 14.63
C ASP A 130 25.91 13.45 13.69
N VAL A 131 25.83 13.73 12.38
CA VAL A 131 26.95 13.99 11.44
C VAL A 131 26.48 13.75 9.99
N ALA A 132 26.73 14.77 9.18
CA ALA A 132 26.50 14.89 7.75
C ALA A 132 27.14 13.79 6.89
N GLU A 133 26.51 13.45 5.76
CA GLU A 133 27.05 13.67 4.41
C GLU A 133 26.15 13.07 3.32
N GLY A 134 26.18 13.71 2.14
CA GLY A 134 25.89 13.03 0.87
C GLY A 134 24.45 13.07 0.38
N LYS A 135 23.98 14.25 -0.09
CA LYS A 135 23.02 14.28 -1.20
C LYS A 135 23.66 14.97 -2.39
N SER A 136 24.17 14.11 -3.27
CA SER A 136 24.39 14.26 -4.71
C SER A 136 24.14 15.66 -5.25
N VAL A 137 25.24 16.34 -5.55
CA VAL A 137 25.30 17.37 -6.58
C VAL A 137 24.81 16.69 -7.87
N GLU A 138 23.61 17.04 -8.32
CA GLU A 138 23.21 16.74 -9.69
C GLU A 138 24.15 17.55 -10.59
N GLU A 139 24.84 16.84 -11.47
CA GLU A 139 25.69 17.39 -12.51
C GLU A 139 24.81 18.27 -13.40
N ASP A 140 25.02 19.60 -13.36
CA ASP A 140 24.43 20.51 -14.35
C ASP A 140 25.11 20.23 -15.70
N GLU A 141 24.43 19.41 -16.46
CA GLU A 141 24.69 19.12 -17.86
C GLU A 141 24.43 20.40 -18.67
N GLY A 142 25.52 21.08 -19.04
CA GLY A 142 25.59 22.02 -20.17
C GLY A 142 24.62 23.20 -20.20
N ASP A 143 24.96 24.30 -19.52
CA ASP A 143 24.52 25.64 -19.92
C ASP A 143 25.50 26.72 -19.42
N GLU A 144 25.84 27.68 -20.28
CA GLU A 144 26.99 28.60 -20.19
C GLU A 144 26.92 29.66 -19.06
N LYS A 145 25.98 29.57 -18.09
CA LYS A 145 25.88 30.50 -16.94
C LYS A 145 25.38 29.79 -15.68
N ARG A 146 26.03 30.07 -14.54
CA ARG A 146 25.62 29.56 -13.22
C ARG A 146 24.25 30.12 -12.82
N ALA A 147 23.26 29.23 -12.66
CA ALA A 147 21.95 29.60 -12.15
C ALA A 147 21.98 29.89 -10.63
N ILE A 148 21.01 30.69 -10.17
CA ILE A 148 20.84 30.97 -8.73
C ILE A 148 20.23 29.77 -8.00
N THR A 149 20.81 29.37 -6.87
CA THR A 149 20.27 28.29 -6.03
C THR A 149 18.98 28.71 -5.34
N TYR A 150 18.03 27.77 -5.16
CA TYR A 150 16.76 28.01 -4.44
C TYR A 150 16.94 28.63 -3.03
N LYS A 151 18.00 28.23 -2.31
CA LYS A 151 18.35 28.78 -0.99
C LYS A 151 18.66 30.27 -1.05
N MET A 152 19.42 30.69 -2.06
CA MET A 152 19.75 32.11 -2.32
C MET A 152 18.51 32.88 -2.78
N ALA A 153 17.71 32.30 -3.69
CA ALA A 153 16.51 32.94 -4.23
C ALA A 153 15.41 33.18 -3.17
N LYS A 154 15.26 32.29 -2.18
CA LYS A 154 14.21 32.39 -1.15
C LYS A 154 14.66 33.05 0.16
N ASN A 155 15.96 33.14 0.41
CA ASN A 155 16.58 33.76 1.59
C ASN A 155 15.83 33.50 2.92
N ARG A 156 15.48 32.23 3.18
CA ARG A 156 14.66 31.85 4.36
C ARG A 156 15.43 31.78 5.67
N GLY A 157 16.77 31.71 5.63
CA GLY A 157 17.61 31.57 6.82
C GLY A 157 17.43 30.25 7.58
N LEU A 158 17.82 30.23 8.85
CA LEU A 158 17.77 29.07 9.75
C LEU A 158 16.40 28.92 10.43
N THR A 159 15.32 28.81 9.65
CA THR A 159 13.98 28.61 10.21
C THR A 159 13.77 27.18 10.72
N PRO A 160 13.14 26.98 11.89
CA PRO A 160 12.86 25.63 12.41
C PRO A 160 11.86 24.89 11.52
N TYR A 161 11.92 23.56 11.56
CA TYR A 161 10.99 22.72 10.82
C TYR A 161 9.55 22.94 11.30
N ARG A 162 8.63 23.10 10.33
CA ARG A 162 7.19 23.23 10.58
C ARG A 162 6.44 22.06 9.97
N LYS A 163 5.58 21.41 10.76
CA LYS A 163 4.71 20.31 10.32
C LYS A 163 3.89 20.72 9.09
N LYS A 164 3.67 19.78 8.18
CA LYS A 164 2.90 20.01 6.92
C LYS A 164 1.50 20.59 7.15
N GLU A 165 0.83 20.20 8.23
CA GLU A 165 -0.51 20.68 8.58
C GLU A 165 -0.56 22.18 8.90
N LEU A 166 0.55 22.75 9.40
CA LEU A 166 0.65 24.16 9.74
C LEU A 166 0.83 25.04 8.50
N ARG A 167 1.17 24.46 7.35
CA ARG A 167 1.29 25.18 6.07
C ARG A 167 -0.07 25.63 5.54
N ASN A 168 -1.14 24.91 5.87
CA ASN A 168 -2.50 25.22 5.42
C ASN A 168 -3.44 25.43 6.62
N PRO A 169 -3.94 26.67 6.85
CA PRO A 169 -4.77 26.98 8.01
C PRO A 169 -6.08 26.17 8.04
N ARG A 170 -6.67 25.88 6.87
CA ARG A 170 -7.88 25.05 6.77
C ARG A 170 -7.63 23.64 7.27
N VAL A 171 -6.52 23.04 6.86
CA VAL A 171 -6.14 21.68 7.27
C VAL A 171 -5.86 21.65 8.77
N LYS A 172 -5.11 22.60 9.31
CA LYS A 172 -4.86 22.74 10.75
C LYS A 172 -6.16 22.77 11.56
N HIS A 173 -7.13 23.62 11.17
CA HIS A 173 -8.39 23.75 11.88
C HIS A 173 -9.29 22.51 11.77
N ARG A 174 -9.34 21.87 10.59
CA ARG A 174 -10.06 20.60 10.41
C ARG A 174 -9.53 19.51 11.35
N ILE A 175 -8.21 19.38 11.47
CA ILE A 175 -7.56 18.38 12.32
C ILE A 175 -7.77 18.74 13.80
N LYS A 176 -7.64 20.01 14.16
CA LYS A 176 -7.90 20.51 15.53
C LYS A 176 -9.33 20.18 15.97
N TYR A 177 -10.32 20.44 15.10
CA TYR A 177 -11.72 20.14 15.38
C TYR A 177 -11.97 18.64 15.54
N ARG A 178 -11.46 17.81 14.63
CA ARG A 178 -11.58 16.35 14.72
C ARG A 178 -10.98 15.81 16.02
N LYS A 179 -9.77 16.22 16.39
CA LYS A 179 -9.11 15.84 17.65
C LYS A 179 -9.92 16.28 18.87
N ALA A 180 -10.50 17.49 18.84
CA ALA A 180 -11.37 17.98 19.91
C ALA A 180 -12.67 17.15 20.03
N LYS A 181 -13.29 16.77 18.91
CA LYS A 181 -14.49 15.94 18.89
C LYS A 181 -14.23 14.55 19.49
N ILE A 182 -13.11 13.92 19.15
CA ILE A 182 -12.69 12.62 19.72
C ILE A 182 -12.48 12.74 21.24
N ARG A 183 -11.73 13.75 21.69
CA ARG A 183 -11.49 13.97 23.13
C ARG A 183 -12.78 14.20 23.91
N ARG A 184 -13.71 14.98 23.35
CA ARG A 184 -15.03 15.23 23.95
C ARG A 184 -15.82 13.92 24.12
N LYS A 185 -15.85 13.05 23.10
CA LYS A 185 -16.50 11.74 23.18
C LYS A 185 -15.90 10.82 24.26
N GLY A 186 -14.62 10.99 24.57
CA GLY A 186 -13.96 10.28 25.67
C GLY A 186 -14.37 10.78 27.06
N GLN A 187 -14.59 12.09 27.21
CA GLN A 187 -14.96 12.71 28.50
C GLN A 187 -16.46 12.61 28.79
N VAL A 188 -17.30 12.91 27.79
CA VAL A 188 -18.75 12.92 27.90
C VAL A 188 -19.33 12.06 26.78
N ARG A 189 -20.13 11.06 27.15
CA ARG A 189 -20.83 10.22 26.17
C ARG A 189 -22.00 11.00 25.57
N GLU A 190 -22.07 11.04 24.26
CA GLU A 190 -23.22 11.58 23.53
C GLU A 190 -24.44 10.65 23.74
N PRO A 191 -25.67 11.20 23.77
CA PRO A 191 -26.89 10.39 23.78
C PRO A 191 -26.92 9.44 22.59
N ARG A 192 -27.33 8.19 22.82
CA ARG A 192 -27.50 7.16 21.79
C ARG A 192 -28.98 6.86 21.62
N TYR A 193 -29.43 6.72 20.38
CA TYR A 193 -30.78 6.29 20.05
C TYR A 193 -30.75 4.82 19.63
N GLU A 194 -31.73 4.04 20.06
CA GLU A 194 -31.86 2.63 19.70
C GLU A 194 -32.45 2.51 18.29
N ILE A 195 -31.58 2.28 17.30
CA ILE A 195 -32.01 1.99 15.92
C ILE A 195 -32.39 0.51 15.78
N GLN A 196 -31.78 -0.36 16.60
CA GLN A 196 -31.99 -1.80 16.59
C GLN A 196 -32.36 -2.27 18.01
N ARG A 197 -32.99 -3.45 18.10
CA ARG A 197 -33.33 -4.08 19.37
C ARG A 197 -32.09 -4.25 20.25
N TYR A 198 -32.27 -4.05 21.56
CA TYR A 198 -31.21 -4.18 22.55
C TYR A 198 -30.55 -5.56 22.51
N GLY A 199 -29.23 -5.56 22.30
CA GLY A 199 -28.40 -6.78 22.24
C GLY A 199 -27.41 -6.92 23.39
N GLY A 200 -27.50 -6.06 24.42
CA GLY A 200 -26.54 -5.97 25.51
C GLY A 200 -25.52 -4.82 25.39
N GLU A 201 -24.77 -4.58 26.46
CA GLU A 201 -23.75 -3.53 26.55
C GLU A 201 -22.45 -3.95 25.84
N ILE A 202 -22.16 -3.35 24.68
CA ILE A 202 -21.00 -3.70 23.83
C ILE A 202 -19.66 -3.54 24.56
N SER A 203 -19.51 -2.50 25.39
CA SER A 203 -18.26 -2.24 26.13
C SER A 203 -18.22 -2.89 27.52
N GLY A 204 -19.25 -3.65 27.90
CA GLY A 204 -19.38 -4.28 29.21
C GLY A 204 -19.86 -3.35 30.31
N ILE A 205 -20.31 -3.96 31.41
CA ILE A 205 -20.82 -3.29 32.62
C ILE A 205 -19.80 -3.44 33.74
N LYS A 206 -19.39 -2.31 34.35
CA LYS A 206 -18.49 -2.31 35.51
C LYS A 206 -19.30 -2.02 36.77
N THR A 207 -19.49 -3.04 37.61
CA THR A 207 -20.34 -2.97 38.82
C THR A 207 -19.81 -2.04 39.90
N SER A 208 -18.49 -1.87 39.99
CA SER A 208 -17.85 -1.07 41.04
C SER A 208 -17.84 0.44 40.80
N VAL A 209 -18.26 0.92 39.62
CA VAL A 209 -18.16 2.35 39.25
C VAL A 209 -19.53 3.00 39.29
N THR A 210 -19.70 3.95 40.21
CA THR A 210 -20.85 4.86 40.25
C THR A 210 -20.51 6.19 39.58
N ARG A 211 -21.36 6.68 38.67
CA ARG A 211 -21.14 7.94 37.91
C ARG A 211 -22.16 9.04 38.22
N SER A 212 -22.95 8.90 39.29
CA SER A 212 -23.96 9.88 39.68
C SER A 212 -23.34 11.09 40.39
N THR A 213 -23.95 12.27 40.23
CA THR A 213 -23.61 13.48 40.97
C THR A 213 -24.31 13.45 42.34
N LYS A 214 -23.55 13.50 43.44
CA LYS A 214 -24.13 13.59 44.79
C LYS A 214 -24.65 15.02 45.04
N ILE A 215 -25.90 15.14 45.45
CA ILE A 215 -26.48 16.40 45.91
C ILE A 215 -26.05 16.61 47.36
N LYS A 216 -25.61 17.83 47.69
CA LYS A 216 -25.26 18.25 49.04
C LYS A 216 -26.41 18.96 49.70
#